data_AF-A0A3N5UV39-F1
#
_entry.id   AF-A0A3N5UV39-F1
#
_cell.length_a   1.000
_cell.length_b   1.000
_cell.length_c   1.000
_cell.angle_alpha   90.00
_cell.angle_beta   90.00
_cell.angle_gamma   90.00
#
_symmetry.space_group_name_H-M   'P 1'
#
loop_
_entity.id
_entity.type
_entity.pdbx_description
1 polymer ?
#
loop_
_entity_poly.entity_id
_entity_poly.type
_entity_poly.pdbx_seq_one_letter_code
_entity_poly.pdbx_strand_id
1 'polypeptide(L)'
;MSLIDRYVAEVGRHLPEKDRADIEAEIRSMLEDTLEERKQAGRSVDEKMIAEVLEELGDPRLLASKYSPSKRYLIGPGWYDVYIKTLQRVLFTALPIFAAVTFILTLTEDPLDFIDAVGNAVGSAFNVGLQIWFWMTLVFVFMERSDAIPNESLDPKARAWTVAQLPELPRKRPISIAETVMNIATELF
;
A
#
# COMPACT_ATOMS: atom_id res chain seq x y z
N MET A 1 1.34 12.86 26.40
CA MET A 1 1.09 13.16 24.97
C MET A 1 -0.38 12.90 24.73
N SER A 2 -1.06 13.83 24.07
CA SER A 2 -2.51 13.71 23.81
C SER A 2 -2.79 12.74 22.64
N LEU A 3 -4.01 12.22 22.55
CA LEU A 3 -4.47 11.46 21.38
C LEU A 3 -4.35 12.28 20.08
N ILE A 4 -4.54 13.59 20.17
CA ILE A 4 -4.35 14.55 19.07
C ILE A 4 -2.90 14.52 18.58
N ASP A 5 -1.92 14.57 19.49
CA ASP A 5 -0.50 14.54 19.11
C ASP A 5 -0.13 13.26 18.37
N ARG A 6 -0.69 12.12 18.81
CA ARG A 6 -0.49 10.83 18.15
C ARG A 6 -1.13 10.81 16.78
N TYR A 7 -2.36 11.30 16.66
CA TYR A 7 -3.09 11.33 15.39
C TYR A 7 -2.39 12.21 14.37
N VAL A 8 -2.05 13.45 14.72
CA VAL A 8 -1.35 14.41 13.84
C VAL A 8 0.00 13.85 13.39
N ALA A 9 0.76 13.24 14.31
CA ALA A 9 2.05 12.64 13.96
C ALA A 9 1.92 11.40 13.03
N GLU A 10 0.84 10.61 13.15
CA GLU A 10 0.57 9.53 12.20
C GLU A 10 0.15 10.06 10.82
N VAL A 11 -0.65 11.12 10.76
CA VAL A 11 -0.94 11.80 9.48
C VAL A 11 0.36 12.29 8.86
N GLY A 12 1.19 12.97 9.64
CA GLY A 12 2.50 13.50 9.26
C GLY A 12 3.43 12.49 8.60
N ARG A 13 3.47 11.26 9.12
CA ARG A 13 4.27 10.16 8.54
C ARG A 13 3.95 9.83 7.10
N HIS A 14 2.72 10.11 6.67
CA HIS A 14 2.24 9.84 5.33
C HIS A 14 2.32 11.08 4.41
N LEU A 15 2.76 12.23 4.93
CA LEU A 15 2.91 13.48 4.18
C LEU A 15 4.32 13.65 3.59
N PRO A 16 4.45 14.35 2.44
CA PRO A 16 5.74 14.79 1.90
C PRO A 16 6.50 15.66 2.91
N GLU A 17 7.80 15.43 3.08
CA GLU A 17 8.61 16.16 4.07
C GLU A 17 8.57 17.68 3.89
N LYS A 18 8.44 18.14 2.64
CA LYS A 18 8.49 19.57 2.29
C LYS A 18 7.37 20.37 2.96
N ASP A 19 6.15 19.84 2.99
CA ASP A 19 4.95 20.55 3.44
C ASP A 19 4.37 19.93 4.74
N ARG A 20 5.03 18.90 5.28
CA ARG A 20 4.57 18.13 6.46
C ARG A 20 4.27 19.01 7.66
N ALA A 21 5.19 19.90 8.02
CA ALA A 21 5.05 20.71 9.23
C ALA A 21 3.87 21.69 9.13
N ASP A 22 3.66 22.27 7.96
CA ASP A 22 2.58 23.22 7.70
C ASP A 22 1.22 22.51 7.75
N ILE A 23 1.11 21.35 7.10
CA ILE A 23 -0.13 20.54 7.09
C ILE A 23 -0.43 19.95 8.48
N GLU A 24 0.59 19.49 9.22
CA GLU A 24 0.40 19.05 10.62
C GLU A 24 -0.13 20.17 11.51
N ALA A 25 0.34 21.41 11.31
CA ALA A 25 -0.14 22.58 12.03
C ALA A 25 -1.58 22.94 11.64
N GLU A 26 -1.92 22.86 10.35
CA GLU A 26 -3.28 23.08 9.84
C GLU A 26 -4.29 22.09 10.44
N ILE A 27 -3.96 20.78 10.41
CA ILE A 27 -4.83 19.73 10.95
C ILE A 27 -4.99 19.89 12.47
N ARG A 28 -3.92 20.25 13.18
CA ARG A 28 -3.99 20.54 14.61
C ARG A 28 -4.93 21.71 14.90
N SER A 29 -4.79 22.83 14.18
CA SER A 29 -5.68 23.99 14.34
C SER A 29 -7.14 23.60 14.10
N MET A 30 -7.43 22.86 13.04
CA MET A 30 -8.77 22.40 12.71
C MET A 30 -9.38 21.53 13.82
N LEU A 31 -8.59 20.63 14.40
CA LEU A 31 -9.02 19.79 15.53
C LEU A 31 -9.29 20.61 16.79
N GLU A 32 -8.42 21.58 17.10
CA GLU A 32 -8.58 22.48 18.23
C GLU A 32 -9.85 23.33 18.09
N ASP A 33 -10.11 23.88 16.90
CA ASP A 33 -11.32 24.64 16.60
C ASP A 33 -12.59 23.78 16.75
N THR A 34 -12.56 22.55 16.21
CA THR A 34 -13.69 21.60 16.31
C THR A 34 -14.01 21.23 17.76
N LEU A 35 -12.99 21.05 18.60
CA LEU A 35 -13.16 20.74 20.02
C LEU A 35 -13.71 21.95 20.80
N GLU A 36 -13.25 23.15 20.50
CA GLU A 36 -13.73 24.37 21.15
C GLU A 36 -15.20 24.65 20.77
N GLU A 37 -15.61 24.40 19.53
CA GLU A 37 -17.03 24.47 19.12
C GLU A 37 -17.91 23.50 19.92
N ARG A 38 -17.48 22.25 20.08
CA ARG A 38 -18.25 21.24 20.86
C ARG A 38 -18.33 21.58 22.34
N LYS A 39 -17.28 22.20 22.88
CA LYS A 39 -17.24 22.71 24.24
C LYS A 39 -18.22 23.87 24.44
N GLN A 40 -18.28 24.80 23.49
CA GLN A 40 -19.26 25.90 23.49
C GLN A 40 -20.70 25.40 23.36
N ALA A 41 -20.91 24.26 22.68
CA ALA A 41 -22.20 23.57 22.61
C ALA A 41 -22.59 22.82 23.91
N GLY A 42 -21.84 22.98 25.01
CA GLY A 42 -22.18 22.45 26.33
C GLY A 42 -21.71 21.03 26.61
N ARG A 43 -20.82 20.47 25.78
CA ARG A 43 -20.19 19.17 26.05
C ARG A 43 -18.85 19.35 26.78
N SER A 44 -18.53 18.49 27.75
CA SER A 44 -17.21 18.47 28.38
C SER A 44 -16.16 17.88 27.45
N VAL A 45 -15.00 18.52 27.31
CA VAL A 45 -13.87 17.96 26.56
C VAL A 45 -13.24 16.83 27.38
N ASP A 46 -13.63 15.60 27.09
CA ASP A 46 -13.06 14.38 27.65
C ASP A 46 -12.36 13.54 26.56
N GLU A 47 -11.61 12.51 26.97
CA GLU A 47 -10.95 11.61 26.01
C GLU A 47 -11.94 10.95 25.03
N LYS A 48 -13.20 10.78 25.46
CA LYS A 48 -14.26 10.21 24.62
C LYS A 48 -14.66 11.15 23.49
N MET A 49 -14.87 12.45 23.76
CA MET A 49 -15.11 13.45 22.74
C MET A 49 -13.95 13.54 21.75
N ILE A 50 -12.72 13.51 22.25
CA ILE A 50 -11.53 13.54 21.39
C ILE A 50 -11.53 12.30 20.47
N ALA A 51 -11.82 11.12 21.01
CA ALA A 51 -11.92 9.91 20.20
C ALA A 51 -13.02 10.00 19.14
N GLU A 52 -14.21 10.51 19.49
CA GLU A 52 -15.31 10.72 18.55
C GLU A 52 -14.92 11.67 17.41
N VAL A 53 -14.28 12.81 17.72
CA VAL A 53 -13.82 13.77 16.69
C VAL A 53 -12.78 13.14 15.77
N LEU A 54 -11.82 12.39 16.31
CA LEU A 54 -10.81 11.71 15.50
C LEU A 54 -11.43 10.61 14.62
N GLU A 55 -12.43 9.88 15.11
CA GLU A 55 -13.17 8.88 14.34
C GLU A 55 -14.00 9.50 13.21
N GLU A 56 -14.55 10.69 13.43
CA GLU A 56 -15.22 11.47 12.37
C GLU A 56 -14.24 11.94 11.28
N LEU A 57 -12.99 12.25 11.63
CA LEU A 57 -11.94 12.56 10.64
C LEU A 57 -11.52 11.31 9.85
N GLY A 58 -11.57 10.13 10.46
CA GLY A 58 -11.26 8.84 9.83
C GLY A 58 -9.77 8.48 9.83
N ASP A 59 -9.37 7.54 8.96
CA ASP A 59 -8.01 7.00 8.93
C ASP A 59 -6.97 8.11 8.59
N PRO A 60 -5.92 8.29 9.43
CA PRO A 60 -4.88 9.30 9.20
C PRO A 60 -4.15 9.15 7.85
N ARG A 61 -4.07 7.93 7.30
CA ARG A 61 -3.51 7.65 5.95
C ARG A 61 -4.39 8.22 4.85
N LEU A 62 -5.71 8.03 4.98
CA LEU A 62 -6.67 8.55 4.03
C LEU A 62 -6.71 10.08 4.11
N LEU A 63 -6.66 10.65 5.31
CA LEU A 63 -6.58 12.08 5.49
C LEU A 63 -5.31 12.66 4.84
N ALA A 64 -4.14 12.06 5.09
CA ALA A 64 -2.87 12.47 4.48
C ALA A 64 -2.89 12.41 2.95
N SER A 65 -3.61 11.44 2.37
CA SER A 65 -3.71 11.29 0.91
C SER A 65 -4.38 12.49 0.22
N LYS A 66 -5.27 13.21 0.94
CA LYS A 66 -5.92 14.43 0.43
C LYS A 66 -4.95 15.60 0.27
N TYR A 67 -3.88 15.61 1.06
CA TYR A 67 -2.89 16.68 1.10
C TYR A 67 -1.63 16.37 0.28
N SER A 68 -1.51 15.20 -0.34
CA SER A 68 -0.31 14.80 -1.08
C SER A 68 -0.48 15.10 -2.60
N PRO A 69 0.19 16.13 -3.15
CA PRO A 69 -0.15 16.67 -4.47
C PRO A 69 0.41 15.89 -5.67
N SER A 70 0.86 14.64 -5.52
CA SER A 70 1.17 13.81 -6.69
C SER A 70 1.15 12.33 -6.35
N LYS A 71 0.16 11.60 -6.89
CA LYS A 71 0.27 10.15 -7.05
C LYS A 71 1.43 9.88 -8.01
N ARG A 72 2.68 9.79 -7.52
CA ARG A 72 3.86 9.39 -8.32
C ARG A 72 3.88 7.88 -8.58
N TYR A 73 2.71 7.23 -8.51
CA TYR A 73 2.56 5.80 -8.63
C TYR A 73 1.98 5.47 -10.00
N LEU A 74 2.58 4.48 -10.67
CA LEU A 74 1.99 3.92 -11.89
C LEU A 74 0.70 3.15 -11.57
N ILE A 75 0.71 2.42 -10.45
CA ILE A 75 -0.44 1.75 -9.83
C ILE A 75 -0.43 2.14 -8.36
N GLY A 76 -1.49 2.78 -7.87
CA GLY A 76 -1.55 3.29 -6.50
C GLY A 76 -1.65 2.19 -5.45
N PRO A 77 -1.41 2.51 -4.16
CA PRO A 77 -1.50 1.53 -3.07
C PRO A 77 -2.87 0.85 -2.95
N GLY A 78 -3.95 1.49 -3.40
CA GLY A 78 -5.29 0.88 -3.42
C GLY A 78 -5.45 -0.28 -4.40
N TRP A 79 -4.76 -0.25 -5.55
CA TRP A 79 -4.82 -1.30 -6.57
C TRP A 79 -3.63 -2.27 -6.52
N TYR A 80 -2.54 -1.91 -5.85
CA TYR A 80 -1.27 -2.66 -5.88
C TYR A 80 -1.39 -4.12 -5.40
N ASP A 81 -2.07 -4.34 -4.27
CA ASP A 81 -2.24 -5.70 -3.72
C ASP A 81 -3.09 -6.59 -4.64
N VAL A 82 -4.15 -6.03 -5.21
CA VAL A 82 -5.01 -6.73 -6.17
C VAL A 82 -4.22 -7.04 -7.43
N TYR A 83 -3.44 -6.08 -7.92
CA TYR A 83 -2.57 -6.23 -9.08
C TYR A 83 -1.56 -7.37 -8.90
N ILE A 84 -0.78 -7.38 -7.81
CA ILE A 84 0.25 -8.42 -7.58
C ILE A 84 -0.39 -9.80 -7.41
N LYS A 85 -1.47 -9.92 -6.62
CA LYS A 85 -2.16 -11.21 -6.40
C LYS A 85 -2.75 -11.75 -7.71
N THR A 86 -3.30 -10.87 -8.54
CA THR A 86 -3.86 -11.25 -9.84
C THR A 86 -2.76 -11.64 -10.82
N LEU A 87 -1.68 -10.86 -10.90
CA LEU A 87 -0.53 -11.16 -11.76
C LEU A 87 0.04 -12.53 -11.43
N GLN A 88 0.32 -12.78 -10.15
CA GLN A 88 0.86 -14.06 -9.70
C GLN A 88 -0.08 -15.20 -10.05
N ARG A 89 -1.37 -15.08 -9.73
CA ARG A 89 -2.35 -16.12 -10.03
C ARG A 89 -2.40 -16.45 -11.53
N VAL A 90 -2.40 -15.43 -12.39
CA VAL A 90 -2.43 -15.63 -13.85
C VAL A 90 -1.13 -16.26 -14.34
N LEU A 91 0.04 -15.81 -13.89
CA LEU A 91 1.33 -16.37 -14.32
C LEU A 91 1.49 -17.82 -13.85
N PHE A 92 1.18 -18.13 -12.59
CA PHE A 92 1.29 -19.49 -12.04
C PHE A 92 0.30 -20.49 -12.66
N THR A 93 -0.80 -20.02 -13.24
CA THR A 93 -1.78 -20.90 -13.89
C THR A 93 -1.54 -21.00 -15.38
N ALA A 94 -1.31 -19.88 -16.08
CA ALA A 94 -1.18 -19.84 -17.52
C ALA A 94 0.17 -20.38 -18.03
N LEU A 95 1.29 -20.03 -17.38
CA LEU A 95 2.62 -20.41 -17.88
C LEU A 95 2.87 -21.93 -17.91
N PRO A 96 2.53 -22.71 -16.87
CA PRO A 96 2.73 -24.16 -16.91
C PRO A 96 1.88 -24.83 -18.00
N ILE A 97 0.64 -24.38 -18.18
CA ILE A 97 -0.26 -24.90 -19.22
C ILE A 97 0.33 -24.59 -20.60
N PHE A 98 0.74 -23.35 -20.83
CA PHE A 98 1.30 -22.94 -22.11
C PHE A 98 2.61 -23.68 -22.42
N ALA A 99 3.51 -23.77 -21.44
CA ALA A 99 4.77 -24.52 -21.59
C ALA A 99 4.52 -26.01 -21.90
N ALA A 100 3.57 -26.65 -21.21
CA ALA A 100 3.22 -28.04 -21.47
C ALA A 100 2.64 -28.24 -22.88
N VAL A 101 1.77 -27.33 -23.33
CA VAL A 101 1.21 -27.37 -24.69
C VAL A 101 2.31 -27.21 -25.73
N THR A 102 3.18 -26.19 -25.62
CA THR A 102 4.29 -25.99 -26.57
C THR A 102 5.24 -27.18 -26.57
N PHE A 103 5.56 -27.72 -25.41
CA PHE A 103 6.43 -28.89 -25.27
C PHE A 103 5.84 -30.12 -26.00
N ILE A 104 4.56 -30.43 -25.77
CA ILE A 104 3.86 -31.54 -26.43
C ILE A 104 3.81 -31.32 -27.95
N LEU A 105 3.45 -30.12 -28.40
CA LEU A 105 3.40 -29.81 -29.83
C LEU A 105 4.76 -29.98 -30.51
N THR A 106 5.83 -29.53 -29.86
CA THR A 106 7.19 -29.67 -30.43
C THR A 106 7.58 -31.15 -30.55
N LEU A 107 7.28 -31.97 -29.55
CA LEU A 107 7.53 -33.43 -29.61
C LEU A 107 6.66 -34.17 -30.61
N THR A 108 5.49 -33.65 -30.98
CA THR A 108 4.69 -34.24 -32.06
C THR A 108 5.27 -33.98 -33.45
N GLU A 109 6.06 -32.92 -33.61
CA GLU A 109 6.76 -32.60 -34.86
C GLU A 109 8.06 -33.41 -35.00
N ASP A 110 8.89 -33.44 -33.95
CA ASP A 110 10.08 -34.29 -33.88
C ASP A 110 10.20 -34.97 -32.49
N PRO A 111 9.85 -36.27 -32.38
CA PRO A 111 9.85 -36.99 -31.11
C PRO A 111 11.23 -37.20 -30.48
N LEU A 112 12.32 -37.06 -31.26
CA LEU A 112 13.69 -37.30 -30.77
C LEU A 112 14.36 -36.03 -30.27
N ASP A 113 13.81 -34.85 -30.56
CA ASP A 113 14.43 -33.57 -30.22
C ASP A 113 13.93 -32.97 -28.90
N PHE A 114 14.27 -33.65 -27.81
CA PHE A 114 13.86 -33.23 -26.46
C PHE A 114 14.47 -31.89 -26.04
N ILE A 115 15.70 -31.59 -26.48
CA ILE A 115 16.42 -30.37 -26.10
C ILE A 115 15.71 -29.16 -26.71
N ASP A 116 15.38 -29.22 -28.00
CA ASP A 116 14.66 -28.14 -28.67
C ASP A 116 13.23 -28.00 -28.15
N ALA A 117 12.55 -29.11 -27.83
CA ALA A 117 11.22 -29.05 -27.20
C ALA A 117 11.23 -28.30 -25.86
N VAL A 118 12.22 -28.55 -25.00
CA VAL A 118 12.38 -27.81 -23.73
C VAL A 118 12.75 -26.35 -24.00
N GLY A 119 13.69 -26.10 -24.91
CA GLY A 119 14.13 -24.75 -25.26
C GLY A 119 12.97 -23.88 -25.77
N ASN A 120 12.17 -24.42 -26.69
CA ASN A 120 10.98 -23.76 -27.23
C ASN A 120 9.90 -23.55 -26.17
N ALA A 121 9.64 -24.55 -25.30
CA ALA A 121 8.67 -24.41 -24.23
C ALA A 121 9.04 -23.29 -23.26
N VAL A 122 10.31 -23.21 -22.83
CA VAL A 122 10.80 -22.17 -21.92
C VAL A 122 10.81 -20.80 -22.60
N GLY A 123 11.34 -20.71 -23.83
CA GLY A 123 11.41 -19.46 -24.58
C GLY A 123 10.04 -18.87 -24.86
N SER A 124 9.09 -19.72 -25.27
CA SER A 124 7.71 -19.31 -25.53
C SER A 124 6.97 -18.92 -24.26
N ALA A 125 7.13 -19.66 -23.16
CA ALA A 125 6.56 -19.31 -21.86
C ALA A 125 7.10 -17.96 -21.34
N PHE A 126 8.40 -17.69 -21.49
CA PHE A 126 8.98 -16.40 -21.13
C PHE A 126 8.37 -15.25 -21.94
N ASN A 127 8.23 -15.43 -23.26
CA ASN A 127 7.61 -14.43 -24.14
C ASN A 127 6.15 -14.15 -23.74
N VAL A 128 5.35 -15.20 -23.52
CA VAL A 128 3.96 -15.07 -23.07
C VAL A 128 3.86 -14.41 -21.70
N GLY A 129 4.77 -14.76 -20.78
CA GLY A 129 4.84 -14.14 -19.46
C GLY A 129 5.05 -12.63 -19.54
N LEU A 130 5.95 -12.16 -20.41
CA LEU A 130 6.17 -10.74 -20.66
C LEU A 130 4.92 -10.06 -21.24
N GLN A 131 4.23 -10.70 -22.19
CA GLN A 131 3.00 -10.16 -22.77
C GLN A 131 1.88 -10.04 -21.73
N ILE A 132 1.67 -11.09 -20.91
CA ILE A 132 0.70 -11.08 -19.81
C ILE A 132 1.03 -9.93 -18.86
N TRP A 133 2.27 -9.84 -18.41
CA TRP A 133 2.70 -8.78 -17.49
C TRP A 133 2.46 -7.38 -18.08
N PHE A 134 2.83 -7.17 -19.34
CA PHE A 134 2.66 -5.89 -20.02
C PHE A 134 1.18 -5.50 -20.15
N TRP A 135 0.35 -6.35 -20.73
CA TRP A 135 -1.07 -6.05 -20.95
C TRP A 135 -1.84 -5.91 -19.65
N MET A 136 -1.52 -6.73 -18.65
CA MET A 136 -2.17 -6.65 -17.35
C MET A 136 -1.78 -5.36 -16.63
N THR A 137 -0.50 -4.97 -16.64
CA THR A 137 -0.06 -3.68 -16.09
C THR A 137 -0.80 -2.53 -16.76
N LEU A 138 -0.91 -2.55 -18.09
CA LEU A 138 -1.61 -1.53 -18.85
C LEU A 138 -3.08 -1.43 -18.44
N VAL A 139 -3.81 -2.54 -18.29
CA VAL A 139 -5.21 -2.55 -17.80
C VAL A 139 -5.33 -1.92 -16.42
N PHE A 140 -4.47 -2.28 -15.47
CA PHE A 140 -4.50 -1.71 -14.11
C PHE A 140 -4.15 -0.22 -14.08
N VAL A 141 -3.24 0.22 -14.94
CA VAL A 141 -2.93 1.65 -15.12
C VAL A 141 -4.16 2.41 -15.63
N PHE A 142 -4.89 1.86 -16.60
CA PHE A 142 -6.13 2.48 -17.09
C PHE A 142 -7.22 2.48 -16.02
N MET A 143 -7.35 1.40 -15.23
CA MET A 143 -8.28 1.36 -14.10
C MET A 143 -7.99 2.45 -13.06
N GLU A 144 -6.73 2.58 -12.61
CA GLU A 144 -6.30 3.64 -11.69
C GLU A 144 -6.54 5.04 -12.29
N ARG A 145 -6.29 5.24 -13.59
CA ARG A 145 -6.47 6.53 -14.29
C ARG A 145 -7.92 6.91 -14.51
N SER A 146 -8.82 5.92 -14.59
CA SER A 146 -10.26 6.15 -14.80
C SER A 146 -11.00 6.58 -13.53
N ASP A 147 -10.30 6.76 -12.40
CA ASP A 147 -10.90 6.89 -11.07
C ASP A 147 -11.97 5.81 -10.82
N ALA A 148 -11.78 4.63 -11.41
CA ALA A 148 -12.34 3.40 -10.89
C ALA A 148 -11.61 3.15 -9.57
N ILE A 149 -11.98 3.92 -8.55
CA ILE A 149 -11.54 3.72 -7.18
C ILE A 149 -11.91 2.27 -6.90
N PRO A 150 -10.96 1.41 -6.51
CA PRO A 150 -11.32 0.20 -5.80
C PRO A 150 -11.83 0.75 -4.48
N ASN A 151 -13.13 1.03 -4.48
CA ASN A 151 -13.89 1.36 -3.30
C ASN A 151 -13.35 0.42 -2.21
N GLU A 152 -13.06 0.97 -1.01
CA GLU A 152 -12.57 0.20 0.14
C GLU A 152 -13.41 -1.06 0.45
N SER A 153 -14.52 -1.25 -0.25
CA SER A 153 -15.40 -2.41 -0.32
C SER A 153 -14.86 -3.72 -0.93
N LEU A 154 -13.59 -3.81 -1.37
CA LEU A 154 -13.03 -5.13 -1.74
C LEU A 154 -12.55 -5.96 -0.53
N ASP A 155 -12.51 -5.38 0.68
CA ASP A 155 -12.54 -6.13 1.92
C ASP A 155 -13.86 -5.87 2.66
N PRO A 156 -14.85 -6.79 2.61
CA PRO A 156 -16.09 -6.68 3.38
C PRO A 156 -15.86 -6.60 4.90
N LYS A 157 -14.62 -6.78 5.37
CA LYS A 157 -14.20 -6.69 6.77
C LYS A 157 -13.36 -5.46 7.11
N ALA A 158 -13.10 -4.55 6.18
CA ALA A 158 -12.49 -3.26 6.50
C ALA A 158 -13.47 -2.47 7.40
N ARG A 159 -13.36 -2.68 8.72
CA ARG A 159 -14.12 -1.94 9.72
C ARG A 159 -13.81 -0.46 9.55
N ALA A 160 -14.83 0.37 9.75
CA ALA A 160 -14.63 1.80 9.98
C ALA A 160 -13.47 2.01 10.97
N TRP A 161 -12.54 2.88 10.59
CA TRP A 161 -11.37 3.18 11.40
C TRP A 161 -11.80 3.63 12.80
N THR A 162 -11.08 3.20 13.83
CA THR A 162 -11.38 3.48 15.25
C THR A 162 -10.09 3.94 15.93
N VAL A 163 -10.16 4.84 16.91
CA VAL A 163 -8.98 5.39 17.59
C VAL A 163 -8.08 4.32 18.21
N ALA A 164 -8.63 3.16 18.59
CA ALA A 164 -7.88 2.01 19.11
C ALA A 164 -6.83 1.45 18.13
N GLN A 165 -6.97 1.73 16.83
CA GLN A 165 -6.02 1.30 15.80
C GLN A 165 -4.83 2.25 15.64
N LEU A 166 -4.83 3.40 16.33
CA LEU A 166 -3.77 4.39 16.26
C LEU A 166 -2.47 3.83 16.87
N PRO A 167 -1.36 3.73 16.12
CA PRO A 167 -0.10 3.24 16.66
C PRO A 167 0.43 4.13 17.79
N GLU A 168 1.25 3.55 18.68
CA GLU A 168 2.00 4.35 19.64
C GLU A 168 3.16 5.05 18.95
N LEU A 169 3.40 6.32 19.29
CA LEU A 169 4.54 7.04 18.76
C LEU A 169 5.82 6.34 19.23
N PRO A 170 6.73 5.96 18.31
CA PRO A 170 8.01 5.41 18.75
C PRO A 170 8.70 6.48 19.56
N ARG A 171 8.96 6.14 20.83
CA ARG A 171 9.88 6.85 21.68
C ARG A 171 11.16 7.02 20.85
N LYS A 172 11.52 8.24 20.46
CA LYS A 172 12.74 8.55 19.69
C LYS A 172 13.92 7.84 20.37
N ARG A 173 14.24 6.63 19.95
CA ARG A 173 15.55 6.04 20.12
C ARG A 173 16.30 6.53 18.90
N PRO A 174 17.25 7.46 19.04
CA PRO A 174 18.21 7.69 17.97
C PRO A 174 19.01 6.40 17.88
N ILE A 175 18.58 5.47 17.02
CA ILE A 175 19.40 4.32 16.71
C ILE A 175 20.52 4.90 15.86
N SER A 176 21.70 5.04 16.47
CA SER A 176 22.88 5.48 15.76
C SER A 176 23.16 4.44 14.66
N ILE A 177 23.34 4.90 13.42
CA ILE A 177 23.72 4.03 12.31
C ILE A 177 25.01 3.26 12.65
N ALA A 178 25.90 3.87 13.44
CA ALA A 178 27.10 3.21 13.96
C ALA A 178 26.77 2.05 14.92
N GLU A 179 25.72 2.15 15.73
CA GLU A 179 25.27 1.08 16.63
C GLU A 179 24.67 -0.11 15.87
N THR A 180 23.97 0.16 14.76
CA THR A 180 23.44 -0.89 13.89
C THR A 180 24.56 -1.64 13.18
N VAL A 181 25.57 -0.92 12.68
CA VAL A 181 26.76 -1.53 12.06
C VAL A 181 27.58 -2.32 13.09
N MET A 182 27.76 -1.77 14.30
CA MET A 182 28.50 -2.44 15.37
C MET A 182 27.81 -3.75 15.78
N ASN A 183 26.48 -3.74 15.99
CA ASN A 183 25.74 -4.93 16.40
C ASN A 183 25.77 -6.04 15.35
N ILE A 184 25.64 -5.71 14.06
CA ILE A 184 25.76 -6.70 12.98
C ILE A 184 27.19 -7.26 12.93
N ALA A 185 28.21 -6.43 13.11
CA ALA A 185 29.60 -6.89 13.10
C ALA A 185 29.93 -7.83 14.26
N THR A 186 29.36 -7.60 15.45
CA THR A 186 29.54 -8.47 16.62
C THR A 186 28.74 -9.77 16.59
N GLU A 187 27.66 -9.87 15.79
CA GLU A 187 26.96 -11.16 15.62
C GLU A 187 27.58 -12.04 14.51
N LEU A 188 28.40 -11.45 13.63
CA LEU A 188 29.08 -12.15 12.53
C LEU A 188 30.52 -12.60 12.86
N PHE A 189 31.02 -12.35 14.08
CA PHE A 189 32.33 -12.76 14.57
C PHE A 189 32.23 -13.38 15.97
#